data_AF-A0A1F7NAW6-F1
#
_entry.id   AF-A0A1F7NAW6-F1
#
_cell.length_a   1.000
_cell.length_b   1.000
_cell.length_c   1.000
_cell.angle_alpha   90.00
_cell.angle_beta   90.00
_cell.angle_gamma   90.00
#
_symmetry.space_group_name_H-M   'P 1'
#
loop_
_entity.id
_entity.type
_entity.pdbx_description
1 polymer ?
#
loop_
_entity_poly.entity_id
_entity_poly.type
_entity_poly.pdbx_seq_one_letter_code
_entity_poly.pdbx_strand_id
1 'polypeptide(L)'
;MRIRVSHVWLIGAAAVLGACGGSAPTPPPAPPKPPVATAPKPAAPAAPAPATPAPAAAATAPEVPMAQVPNYEAKARRDPFVTLELREGAGGLTVAATKLSGIVRGSRTALALVEAPDGIGYILKPGDTLGDGRLLEIGSDSVVFAVTPKPGAPSNRVVLKLATN
;
A
#
# COMPACT_ATOMS: atom_id res chain seq x y z
N MET A 1 25.24 61.97 14.98
CA MET A 1 25.91 61.30 13.85
C MET A 1 24.83 60.82 12.88
N ARG A 2 24.73 61.47 11.72
CA ARG A 2 23.78 61.16 10.65
C ARG A 2 24.37 60.04 9.79
N ILE A 3 23.63 58.98 9.47
CA ILE A 3 23.59 58.38 8.13
C ILE A 3 22.21 57.75 7.95
N ARG A 4 21.50 58.25 6.94
CA ARG A 4 20.31 57.69 6.31
C ARG A 4 20.78 56.70 5.25
N VAL A 5 20.11 55.56 5.07
CA VAL A 5 19.92 54.97 3.74
C VAL A 5 18.56 54.27 3.72
N SER A 6 17.57 55.00 3.19
CA SER A 6 16.30 54.47 2.72
C SER A 6 16.48 54.08 1.26
N HIS A 7 16.12 52.87 0.85
CA HIS A 7 15.89 52.53 -0.55
C HIS A 7 14.48 51.99 -0.71
N VAL A 8 13.57 52.94 -0.92
CA VAL A 8 12.29 52.76 -1.60
C VAL A 8 12.61 52.51 -3.07
N TRP A 9 12.15 51.39 -3.63
CA TRP A 9 11.97 51.23 -5.06
C TRP A 9 10.49 51.10 -5.36
N LEU A 10 9.98 52.10 -6.07
CA LEU A 10 8.63 52.24 -6.56
C LEU A 10 8.63 51.99 -8.08
N ILE A 11 7.57 51.29 -8.53
CA ILE A 11 6.89 51.43 -9.83
C ILE A 11 7.54 50.78 -11.06
N GLY A 12 6.76 49.87 -11.66
CA GLY A 12 6.80 49.51 -13.07
C GLY A 12 5.52 48.77 -13.45
N ALA A 13 4.50 49.51 -13.89
CA ALA A 13 3.23 49.00 -14.42
C ALA A 13 3.28 48.93 -15.95
N ALA A 14 2.75 47.86 -16.57
CA ALA A 14 2.06 47.90 -17.87
C ALA A 14 1.42 46.54 -18.22
N ALA A 15 0.19 46.63 -18.70
CA ALA A 15 -0.72 45.55 -19.05
C ALA A 15 -0.49 45.01 -20.46
N VAL A 16 -0.89 43.75 -20.72
CA VAL A 16 -1.48 43.35 -22.02
C VAL A 16 -2.59 42.34 -21.79
N LEU A 17 -3.76 42.67 -22.31
CA LEU A 17 -4.96 41.85 -22.42
C LEU A 17 -4.72 40.61 -23.30
N GLY A 18 -5.13 39.45 -22.81
CA GLY A 18 -5.28 38.23 -23.58
C GLY A 18 -6.65 37.60 -23.34
N ALA A 19 -7.68 38.22 -23.91
CA ALA A 19 -9.00 37.62 -24.08
C ALA A 19 -8.99 36.76 -25.36
N CYS A 20 -9.39 35.49 -25.28
CA CYS A 20 -10.20 34.76 -26.28
C CYS A 20 -10.23 33.26 -26.00
N GLY A 21 -11.44 32.68 -26.05
CA GLY A 21 -11.72 31.27 -26.27
C GLY A 21 -11.67 30.43 -24.98
N GLY A 22 -12.76 29.84 -24.48
CA GLY A 22 -13.90 29.28 -25.19
C GLY A 22 -14.00 27.80 -24.84
N SER A 23 -15.22 27.37 -24.52
CA SER A 23 -15.68 25.98 -24.32
C SER A 23 -15.68 25.48 -22.88
N ALA A 24 -16.87 25.55 -22.28
CA ALA A 24 -17.25 24.77 -21.11
C ALA A 24 -17.09 23.26 -21.40
N PRO A 25 -16.65 22.45 -20.42
CA PRO A 25 -16.60 21.01 -20.59
C PRO A 25 -18.03 20.44 -20.49
N THR A 26 -18.47 19.77 -21.54
CA THR A 26 -19.67 18.93 -21.54
C THR A 26 -19.50 17.76 -20.55
N PRO A 27 -20.55 17.41 -19.78
CA PRO A 27 -20.49 16.24 -18.91
C PRO A 27 -20.45 14.94 -19.75
N PRO A 28 -19.69 13.92 -19.33
CA PRO A 28 -19.62 12.64 -20.04
C PRO A 28 -20.97 11.89 -19.96
N PRO A 29 -21.34 11.14 -21.01
CA PRO A 29 -22.55 10.32 -21.00
C PRO A 29 -22.42 9.14 -20.03
N ALA A 30 -23.52 8.82 -19.35
CA ALA A 30 -23.60 7.69 -18.42
C ALA A 30 -23.41 6.34 -19.14
N PRO A 31 -22.76 5.35 -18.50
CA PRO A 31 -22.56 4.03 -19.10
C PRO A 31 -23.89 3.26 -19.23
N PRO A 32 -24.12 2.53 -20.34
CA PRO A 32 -25.30 1.70 -20.50
C PRO A 32 -25.25 0.47 -19.56
N LYS A 33 -26.40 0.17 -18.94
CA LYS A 33 -26.60 -1.00 -18.08
C LYS A 33 -26.48 -2.30 -18.90
N PRO A 34 -25.71 -3.31 -18.45
CA PRO A 34 -25.63 -4.59 -19.16
C PRO A 34 -26.98 -5.31 -19.19
N PRO A 35 -27.37 -5.92 -20.32
CA PRO A 35 -28.57 -6.74 -20.39
C PRO A 35 -28.35 -8.07 -19.64
N VAL A 36 -29.28 -8.37 -18.72
CA VAL A 36 -29.34 -9.66 -18.03
C VAL A 36 -29.81 -10.71 -19.04
N ALA A 37 -28.91 -11.63 -19.41
CA ALA A 37 -29.25 -12.79 -20.23
C ALA A 37 -30.02 -13.82 -19.38
N THR A 38 -31.25 -14.10 -19.79
CA THR A 38 -32.10 -15.17 -19.26
C THR A 38 -31.59 -16.53 -19.78
N ALA A 39 -31.17 -17.39 -18.87
CA ALA A 39 -30.85 -18.78 -19.20
C ALA A 39 -32.15 -19.59 -19.42
N PRO A 40 -32.32 -20.30 -20.54
CA PRO A 40 -33.42 -21.24 -20.69
C PRO A 40 -33.08 -22.56 -19.97
N LYS A 41 -34.08 -23.12 -19.28
CA LYS A 41 -34.06 -24.43 -18.62
C LYS A 41 -34.64 -25.48 -19.57
N PRO A 42 -33.88 -26.52 -19.95
CA PRO A 42 -34.48 -27.75 -20.51
C PRO A 42 -34.59 -28.89 -19.51
N ALA A 43 -35.55 -29.77 -19.81
CA ALA A 43 -36.30 -30.65 -18.92
C ALA A 43 -35.63 -32.00 -18.60
N ALA A 44 -36.07 -32.59 -17.48
CA ALA A 44 -35.72 -33.92 -17.01
C ALA A 44 -36.49 -35.03 -17.74
N PRO A 45 -35.83 -36.09 -18.20
CA PRO A 45 -36.50 -37.34 -18.60
C PRO A 45 -36.68 -38.33 -17.44
N ALA A 46 -37.83 -39.00 -17.46
CA ALA A 46 -38.36 -39.88 -16.43
C ALA A 46 -37.67 -41.25 -16.33
N ALA A 47 -37.78 -41.84 -15.14
CA ALA A 47 -37.25 -43.15 -14.75
C ALA A 47 -38.07 -44.33 -15.33
N PRO A 48 -37.43 -45.48 -15.57
CA PRO A 48 -38.09 -46.78 -15.56
C PRO A 48 -37.64 -47.64 -14.37
N ALA A 49 -38.61 -48.32 -13.75
CA ALA A 49 -38.44 -49.45 -12.84
C ALA A 49 -39.48 -50.52 -13.23
N PRO A 50 -39.45 -51.77 -12.76
CA PRO A 50 -38.35 -52.63 -12.28
C PRO A 50 -38.35 -54.02 -12.99
N ALA A 51 -37.30 -54.83 -12.80
CA ALA A 51 -37.40 -56.28 -12.96
C ALA A 51 -36.38 -57.02 -12.06
N THR A 52 -36.88 -57.91 -11.22
CA THR A 52 -36.17 -58.95 -10.44
C THR A 52 -37.08 -60.21 -10.52
N PRO A 53 -36.63 -61.49 -10.40
CA PRO A 53 -35.36 -61.97 -9.80
C PRO A 53 -34.65 -63.23 -10.41
N ALA A 54 -33.34 -63.34 -10.08
CA ALA A 54 -32.51 -64.54 -9.72
C ALA A 54 -32.34 -65.75 -10.70
N PRO A 55 -31.24 -66.57 -10.65
CA PRO A 55 -30.31 -66.81 -9.54
C PRO A 55 -28.80 -66.82 -9.88
N ALA A 56 -28.01 -67.00 -8.83
CA ALA A 56 -26.56 -66.87 -8.71
C ALA A 56 -25.71 -67.82 -9.57
N ALA A 57 -24.64 -67.26 -10.15
CA ALA A 57 -23.40 -67.98 -10.41
C ALA A 57 -22.25 -67.13 -9.84
N ALA A 58 -21.69 -67.59 -8.71
CA ALA A 58 -20.53 -67.00 -8.08
C ALA A 58 -19.30 -67.21 -8.98
N ALA A 59 -18.90 -66.16 -9.70
CA ALA A 59 -17.58 -66.07 -10.29
C ALA A 59 -16.69 -65.29 -9.30
N THR A 60 -15.84 -66.02 -8.59
CA THR A 60 -14.79 -65.46 -7.72
C THR A 60 -13.87 -64.56 -8.55
N ALA A 61 -14.02 -63.25 -8.43
CA ALA A 61 -13.05 -62.30 -8.95
C ALA A 61 -11.83 -62.29 -8.02
N PRO A 62 -10.59 -62.33 -8.54
CA PRO A 62 -9.41 -62.16 -7.71
C PRO A 62 -9.44 -60.76 -7.08
N GLU A 63 -9.38 -60.72 -5.75
CA GLU A 63 -9.31 -59.50 -4.95
C GLU A 63 -8.08 -58.69 -5.37
N VAL A 64 -8.31 -57.60 -6.09
CA VAL A 64 -7.25 -56.64 -6.40
C VAL A 64 -6.95 -55.94 -5.07
N PRO A 65 -5.73 -56.05 -4.51
CA PRO A 65 -5.40 -55.31 -3.30
C PRO A 65 -5.60 -53.84 -3.63
N MET A 66 -6.50 -53.16 -2.90
CA MET A 66 -6.63 -51.71 -2.97
C MET A 66 -5.25 -51.12 -2.71
N ALA A 67 -4.56 -50.72 -3.77
CA ALA A 67 -3.33 -49.97 -3.68
C ALA A 67 -3.62 -48.76 -2.78
N GLN A 68 -2.88 -48.71 -1.68
CA GLN A 68 -3.07 -47.79 -0.57
C GLN A 68 -3.36 -46.38 -1.09
N VAL A 69 -4.55 -45.85 -0.74
CA VAL A 69 -4.89 -44.46 -0.98
C VAL A 69 -3.78 -43.61 -0.35
N PRO A 70 -3.07 -42.75 -1.11
CA PRO A 70 -2.02 -41.92 -0.55
C PRO A 70 -2.59 -41.05 0.58
N ASN A 71 -2.18 -41.35 1.82
CA ASN A 71 -2.62 -40.59 2.99
C ASN A 71 -1.83 -39.26 3.01
N TYR A 72 -2.53 -38.16 2.82
CA TYR A 72 -1.93 -36.83 2.82
C TYR A 72 -1.78 -36.30 4.26
N GLU A 73 -0.56 -36.41 4.79
CA GLU A 73 -0.14 -35.86 6.09
C GLU A 73 -0.01 -34.32 6.02
N ALA A 74 -1.11 -33.61 6.28
CA ALA A 74 -1.16 -32.14 6.25
C ALA A 74 -0.50 -31.46 7.46
N LYS A 75 -0.12 -32.20 8.51
CA LYS A 75 0.21 -31.62 9.83
C LYS A 75 1.58 -30.94 9.91
N ALA A 76 2.48 -31.16 8.95
CA ALA A 76 3.84 -30.61 8.98
C ALA A 76 4.09 -29.48 7.96
N ARG A 77 3.11 -29.13 7.12
CA ARG A 77 3.27 -28.01 6.19
C ARG A 77 2.92 -26.70 6.88
N ARG A 78 3.94 -25.90 7.18
CA ARG A 78 3.75 -24.50 7.59
C ARG A 78 2.96 -23.79 6.49
N ASP A 79 1.89 -23.11 6.87
CA ASP A 79 1.03 -22.39 5.93
C ASP A 79 1.87 -21.37 5.14
N PRO A 80 1.94 -21.48 3.79
CA PRO A 80 2.72 -20.56 2.97
C PRO A 80 2.19 -19.12 2.99
N PHE A 81 1.02 -18.87 3.58
CA PHE A 81 0.41 -17.55 3.74
C PHE A 81 0.57 -16.95 5.13
N VAL A 82 1.48 -17.49 5.96
CA VAL A 82 1.87 -16.78 7.18
C VAL A 82 2.54 -15.48 6.77
N THR A 83 1.94 -14.36 7.18
CA THR A 83 2.54 -13.04 7.05
C THR A 83 3.90 -13.06 7.72
N LEU A 84 4.98 -12.94 6.93
CA LEU A 84 6.27 -12.58 7.49
C LEU A 84 6.06 -11.23 8.17
N GLU A 85 6.19 -11.19 9.49
CA GLU A 85 6.51 -9.93 10.14
C GLU A 85 7.81 -9.49 9.51
N LEU A 86 7.70 -8.57 8.56
CA LEU A 86 8.82 -7.92 7.93
C LEU A 86 9.65 -7.46 9.12
N ARG A 87 10.84 -8.06 9.27
CA ARG A 87 11.74 -7.74 10.35
C ARG A 87 12.17 -6.30 10.13
N GLU A 88 11.34 -5.36 10.59
CA GLU A 88 11.74 -4.00 10.91
C GLU A 88 13.03 -4.18 11.69
N GLY A 89 14.13 -3.66 11.11
CA GLY A 89 15.50 -4.06 11.40
C GLY A 89 15.74 -4.53 12.82
N ALA A 90 16.29 -5.74 12.93
CA ALA A 90 16.72 -6.39 14.15
C ALA A 90 17.64 -5.47 14.99
N GLY A 91 17.04 -4.67 15.87
CA GLY A 91 17.71 -3.58 16.58
C GLY A 91 17.00 -2.28 16.23
N GLY A 92 15.90 -2.01 16.95
CA GLY A 92 14.91 -0.98 16.62
C GLY A 92 15.55 0.29 16.07
N LEU A 93 15.35 0.52 14.78
CA LEU A 93 15.71 1.76 14.13
C LEU A 93 15.05 2.89 14.92
N THR A 94 15.84 3.84 15.40
CA THR A 94 15.29 5.01 16.11
C THR A 94 15.38 6.21 15.20
N VAL A 95 14.28 6.96 15.06
CA VAL A 95 14.25 8.17 14.23
C VAL A 95 15.34 9.15 14.67
N ALA A 96 15.62 9.24 15.96
CA ALA A 96 16.65 10.12 16.51
C ALA A 96 18.08 9.80 16.05
N ALA A 97 18.37 8.54 15.69
CA ALA A 97 19.68 8.13 15.18
C ALA A 97 19.82 8.28 13.66
N THR A 98 18.75 8.68 12.97
CA THR A 98 18.74 8.85 11.51
C THR A 98 19.06 10.28 11.09
N LYS A 99 19.61 10.44 9.89
CA LYS A 99 19.98 11.72 9.32
C LYS A 99 19.04 12.06 8.16
N LEU A 100 18.52 13.29 8.15
CA LEU A 100 17.82 13.81 6.98
C LEU A 100 18.84 14.15 5.88
N SER A 101 18.85 13.36 4.82
CA SER A 101 19.76 13.50 3.67
C SER A 101 19.22 14.50 2.64
N GLY A 102 17.90 14.52 2.43
CA GLY A 102 17.30 15.38 1.41
C GLY A 102 15.78 15.46 1.49
N ILE A 103 15.22 16.42 0.76
CA ILE A 103 13.78 16.55 0.54
C ILE A 103 13.56 16.71 -0.96
N VAL A 104 12.79 15.81 -1.57
CA VAL A 104 12.39 15.90 -2.98
C VAL A 104 11.00 16.49 -3.06
N ARG A 105 10.83 17.58 -3.79
CA ARG A 105 9.52 18.21 -4.00
C ARG A 105 8.97 17.90 -5.38
N GLY A 106 7.90 17.12 -5.42
CA GLY A 106 7.09 16.92 -6.63
C GLY A 106 5.92 17.91 -6.71
N SER A 107 5.19 17.88 -7.82
CA SER A 107 3.99 18.70 -8.03
C SER A 107 2.82 18.35 -7.11
N ARG A 108 2.77 17.10 -6.60
CA ARG A 108 1.68 16.60 -5.75
C ARG A 108 2.10 16.35 -4.30
N THR A 109 3.34 15.90 -4.07
CA THR A 109 3.80 15.51 -2.73
C THR A 109 5.30 15.79 -2.56
N ALA A 110 5.71 16.13 -1.33
CA ALA A 110 7.11 16.09 -0.93
C ALA A 110 7.48 14.68 -0.44
N LEU A 111 8.74 14.29 -0.64
CA LEU A 111 9.34 13.05 -0.17
C LEU A 111 10.57 13.36 0.67
N ALA A 112 10.76 12.66 1.77
CA ALA A 112 11.94 12.78 2.62
C ALA A 112 12.92 11.65 2.31
N LEU A 113 14.19 12.00 2.11
CA LEU A 113 15.31 11.06 2.00
C LEU A 113 16.00 10.99 3.35
N VAL A 114 15.89 9.86 4.03
CA VAL A 114 16.46 9.65 5.38
C VAL A 114 17.49 8.55 5.32
N GLU A 115 18.66 8.78 5.89
CA GLU A 115 19.73 7.80 6.00
C GLU A 115 19.76 7.25 7.43
N ALA A 116 19.63 5.94 7.55
CA ALA A 116 19.75 5.24 8.82
C ALA A 116 21.23 5.06 9.21
N PRO A 117 21.54 4.80 10.49
CA PRO A 117 22.92 4.63 10.96
C PRO A 117 23.63 3.39 10.37
N ASP A 118 22.89 2.49 9.73
CA ASP A 118 23.39 1.36 8.96
C ASP A 118 23.82 1.75 7.52
N GLY A 119 23.66 3.02 7.14
CA GLY A 119 23.95 3.54 5.80
C GLY A 119 22.83 3.27 4.78
N ILE A 120 21.68 2.72 5.20
CA ILE A 120 20.55 2.46 4.33
C ILE A 120 19.70 3.74 4.17
N GLY A 121 19.46 4.14 2.93
CA GLY A 121 18.59 5.26 2.58
C GLY A 121 17.12 4.83 2.43
N TYR A 122 16.23 5.58 3.08
CA TYR A 122 14.78 5.43 3.02
C TYR A 122 14.14 6.64 2.33
N ILE A 123 13.11 6.40 1.53
CA ILE A 123 12.29 7.46 0.90
C ILE A 123 10.91 7.41 1.54
N LEU A 124 10.53 8.46 2.25
CA LEU A 124 9.32 8.50 3.06
C LEU A 124 8.34 9.57 2.56
N LYS A 125 7.05 9.25 2.66
CA LYS A 125 5.90 10.14 2.48
C LYS A 125 5.27 10.47 3.84
N PRO A 126 4.53 11.59 3.95
CA PRO A 126 3.70 11.85 5.13
C PRO A 126 2.80 10.64 5.43
N GLY A 127 2.86 10.14 6.66
CA GLY A 127 2.15 8.96 7.12
C GLY A 127 2.99 7.68 7.22
N ASP A 128 4.16 7.61 6.56
CA ASP A 128 5.03 6.44 6.57
C ASP A 128 5.68 6.23 7.95
N THR A 129 6.04 4.99 8.26
CA THR A 129 6.71 4.61 9.50
C THR A 129 8.19 4.34 9.26
N LEU A 130 9.03 4.85 10.16
CA LEU A 130 10.46 4.62 10.19
C LEU A 130 10.85 4.23 11.62
N GLY A 131 11.01 2.94 11.87
CA GLY A 131 11.42 2.45 13.17
C GLY A 131 10.41 2.80 14.28
N ASP A 132 10.85 3.54 15.30
CA ASP A 132 10.02 3.94 16.44
C ASP A 132 9.09 5.13 16.19
N GLY A 133 9.11 5.73 14.99
CA GLY A 133 8.31 6.91 14.67
C GLY A 133 7.58 6.88 13.34
N ARG A 134 6.49 7.67 13.27
CA ARG A 134 5.68 7.92 12.09
C ARG A 134 5.91 9.34 11.59
N LEU A 135 6.16 9.45 10.29
CA LEU A 135 6.33 10.73 9.61
C LEU A 135 5.00 11.50 9.59
N LEU A 136 4.97 12.68 10.19
CA LEU A 136 3.80 13.56 10.20
C LEU A 136 3.82 14.53 9.01
N GLU A 137 4.93 15.24 8.83
CA GLU A 137 5.03 16.37 7.92
C GLU A 137 6.44 16.52 7.36
N ILE A 138 6.53 16.99 6.12
CA ILE A 138 7.77 17.32 5.42
C ILE A 138 7.77 18.83 5.14
N GLY A 139 8.61 19.57 5.84
CA GLY A 139 8.84 21.01 5.69
C GLY A 139 9.81 21.35 4.55
N SER A 140 10.30 22.59 4.54
CA SER A 140 11.29 23.09 3.55
C SER A 140 12.65 22.41 3.68
N ASP A 141 13.09 22.28 4.92
CA ASP A 141 14.43 21.92 5.37
C ASP A 141 14.36 21.01 6.60
N SER A 142 13.16 20.57 6.98
CA SER A 142 12.93 19.78 8.17
C SER A 142 11.82 18.76 7.97
N VAL A 143 11.87 17.70 8.76
CA VAL A 143 10.92 16.59 8.71
C VAL A 143 10.50 16.27 10.14
N VAL A 144 9.20 16.10 10.35
CA VAL A 144 8.61 15.94 11.67
C VAL A 144 8.09 14.52 11.85
N PHE A 145 8.55 13.85 12.89
CA PHE A 145 8.08 12.53 13.29
C PHE A 145 7.33 12.58 14.62
N ALA A 146 6.28 11.76 14.73
CA ALA A 146 5.71 11.33 16.00
C ALA A 146 6.35 10.01 16.39
N VAL A 147 7.02 9.95 17.53
CA VAL A 147 7.64 8.72 18.04
C VAL A 147 6.60 7.96 18.88
N THR A 148 6.90 6.76 19.35
CA THR A 148 6.13 6.11 20.41
C THR A 148 6.64 6.59 21.77
N PRO A 149 5.77 7.04 22.69
CA PRO A 149 6.23 7.67 23.93
C PRO A 149 6.95 6.65 24.80
N LYS A 150 8.23 6.93 25.08
CA LYS A 150 9.00 6.16 26.06
C LYS A 150 8.61 6.62 27.47
N PRO A 151 8.34 5.72 28.43
CA PRO A 151 8.01 6.11 29.80
C PRO A 151 9.06 7.06 30.38
N GLY A 152 8.63 8.24 30.84
CA GLY A 152 9.50 9.25 31.47
C GLY A 152 10.07 10.33 30.54
N ALA A 153 9.75 10.36 29.24
CA ALA A 153 10.18 11.42 28.32
C ALA A 153 9.07 12.47 28.09
N PRO A 154 9.40 13.78 28.04
CA PRO A 154 8.40 14.84 27.93
C PRO A 154 7.84 15.04 26.51
N SER A 155 8.54 14.60 25.46
CA SER A 155 8.17 14.90 24.07
C SER A 155 8.15 13.67 23.18
N ASN A 156 6.99 13.46 22.55
CA ASN A 156 6.77 12.37 21.59
C ASN A 156 7.00 12.79 20.12
N ARG A 157 7.71 13.90 19.91
CA ARG A 157 7.90 14.53 18.60
C ARG A 157 9.38 14.79 18.35
N VAL A 158 9.87 14.33 17.21
CA VAL A 158 11.27 14.52 16.77
C VAL A 158 11.27 15.29 15.47
N VAL A 159 12.14 16.30 15.37
CA VAL A 159 12.32 17.10 14.15
C VAL A 159 13.72 16.87 13.63
N LEU A 160 13.83 16.26 12.46
CA LEU A 160 15.09 16.13 11.75
C LEU A 160 15.28 17.35 10.85
N LYS A 161 16.45 17.97 10.92
CA LYS A 161 16.83 19.09 10.06
C LYS A 161 17.80 18.63 8.99
N LEU A 162 17.70 19.25 7.82
CA LEU A 162 18.55 18.95 6.68
C LEU A 162 19.97 19.39 7.03
N ALA A 163 20.93 18.48 6.86
CA ALA A 163 22.32 18.79 7.14
C ALA A 163 22.82 19.88 6.16
N THR A 164 23.21 21.02 6.70
CA THR A 164 23.88 22.09 5.95
C THR A 164 25.38 21.77 5.94
N ASN A 165 25.98 21.68 4.76
CA ASN A 165 27.45 21.59 4.60
C ASN A 165 28.06 22.99 4.68
#